data_AF-A0A535XYE8-F1
#
_entry.id   AF-A0A535XYE8-F1
#
_cell.length_a   1.000
_cell.length_b   1.000
_cell.length_c   1.000
_cell.angle_alpha   90.00
_cell.angle_beta   90.00
_cell.angle_gamma   90.00
#
_symmetry.space_group_name_H-M   'P 1'
#
loop_
_entity.id
_entity.type
_entity.pdbx_description
1 polymer ?
#
loop_
_entity_poly.entity_id
_entity_poly.type
_entity_poly.pdbx_seq_one_letter_code
_entity_poly.pdbx_strand_id
1 'polypeptide(L)'
;MATRAIGPTHPDERIELSVLLKPPRELEELEARLDQGLPPLSREEYAVRYGADPADVARVEAFARAHGLQVIESSPARRTVRLAGTAGDVAALFGTQLVEYRSDEGTRFRAPTGPIHIPDELEDVVQAVFGLDTRPVARRRALG
;
A
#
# COMPACT_ATOMS: atom_id res chain seq x y z
N MET A 1 -14.61 -10.83 -15.03
CA MET A 1 -15.44 -10.58 -13.84
C MET A 1 -16.18 -9.28 -14.09
N ALA A 2 -17.46 -9.35 -14.43
CA ALA A 2 -18.26 -8.13 -14.50
C ALA A 2 -18.50 -7.63 -13.08
N THR A 3 -18.38 -6.32 -12.88
CA THR A 3 -18.60 -5.71 -11.56
C THR A 3 -19.55 -4.53 -11.72
N ARG A 4 -20.35 -4.25 -10.69
CA ARG A 4 -21.25 -3.11 -10.64
C ARG A 4 -21.03 -2.32 -9.35
N ALA A 5 -21.10 -1.00 -9.44
CA ALA A 5 -21.12 -0.14 -8.26
C ALA A 5 -22.42 -0.39 -7.46
N ILE A 6 -22.30 -0.44 -6.14
CA ILE A 6 -23.40 -0.57 -5.19
C ILE A 6 -23.71 0.80 -4.57
N GLY A 7 -22.68 1.60 -4.32
CA GLY A 7 -22.80 2.93 -3.72
C GLY A 7 -21.45 3.43 -3.18
N PRO A 8 -21.39 4.69 -2.70
CA PRO A 8 -20.20 5.20 -2.02
C PRO A 8 -19.90 4.36 -0.78
N THR A 9 -18.61 4.15 -0.50
CA THR A 9 -18.18 3.61 0.80
C THR A 9 -18.60 4.57 1.91
N HIS A 10 -19.04 4.04 3.04
CA HIS A 10 -19.43 4.88 4.18
C HIS A 10 -18.23 5.72 4.64
N PRO A 11 -18.34 7.05 4.78
CA PRO A 11 -17.19 7.90 5.07
C PRO A 11 -16.51 7.53 6.40
N ASP A 12 -17.29 7.16 7.42
CA ASP A 12 -16.76 6.75 8.74
C ASP A 12 -16.30 5.29 8.82
N GLU A 13 -16.34 4.53 7.71
CA GLU A 13 -15.80 3.17 7.70
C GLU A 13 -14.30 3.23 7.99
N ARG A 14 -13.86 2.53 9.04
CA ARG A 14 -12.44 2.40 9.34
C ARG A 14 -11.79 1.47 8.32
N ILE A 15 -10.78 1.96 7.62
CA ILE A 15 -10.04 1.21 6.60
C ILE A 15 -8.55 1.19 6.92
N GLU A 16 -7.86 0.17 6.41
CA GLU A 16 -6.41 0.05 6.49
C GLU A 16 -5.79 0.15 5.10
N LEU A 17 -4.63 0.78 5.03
CA LEU A 17 -3.81 0.88 3.83
C LEU A 17 -2.35 0.64 4.14
N SER A 18 -1.59 0.26 3.11
CA SER A 18 -0.14 0.09 3.18
C SER A 18 0.51 1.06 2.22
N VAL A 19 1.38 1.92 2.73
CA VAL A 19 2.24 2.79 1.94
C VAL A 19 3.58 2.09 1.74
N LEU A 20 3.91 1.79 0.49
CA LEU A 20 5.20 1.24 0.09
C LEU A 20 6.13 2.40 -0.28
N LEU A 21 7.29 2.46 0.35
CA LEU A 21 8.32 3.46 0.13
C LEU A 21 9.25 3.00 -1.00
N LYS A 22 9.76 3.98 -1.76
CA LYS A 22 10.77 3.72 -2.79
C LYS A 22 12.00 3.08 -2.17
N PRO A 23 12.68 2.17 -2.90
CA PRO A 23 13.92 1.62 -2.40
C PRO A 23 14.99 2.73 -2.36
N PRO A 24 15.87 2.76 -1.36
CA PRO A 24 16.93 3.79 -1.27
C PRO A 24 18.01 3.62 -2.34
N ARG A 25 17.97 2.49 -3.04
CA ARG A 25 18.87 2.13 -4.13
C ARG A 25 18.16 1.14 -5.04
N GLU A 26 18.57 1.13 -6.31
CA GLU A 26 17.98 0.25 -7.30
C GLU A 26 18.24 -1.24 -7.00
N LEU A 27 17.35 -2.11 -7.48
CA LEU A 27 17.35 -3.54 -7.16
C LEU A 27 18.17 -4.38 -8.16
N GLU A 28 18.69 -3.82 -9.25
CA GLU A 28 19.38 -4.59 -10.29
C GLU A 28 20.66 -5.25 -9.76
N GLU A 29 21.34 -4.65 -8.78
CA GLU A 29 22.49 -5.29 -8.13
C GLU A 29 22.08 -6.59 -7.42
N LEU A 30 20.89 -6.62 -6.81
CA LEU A 30 20.36 -7.80 -6.14
C LEU A 30 19.91 -8.84 -7.16
N GLU A 31 19.24 -8.42 -8.22
CA GLU A 31 18.79 -9.30 -9.31
C GLU A 31 19.99 -9.94 -10.01
N ALA A 32 20.97 -9.15 -10.43
CA ALA A 32 22.20 -9.63 -11.07
C ALA A 32 22.97 -10.60 -10.18
N ARG A 33 22.99 -10.38 -8.86
CA ARG A 33 23.59 -11.32 -7.90
C ARG A 33 22.89 -12.68 -7.95
N LEU A 34 21.56 -12.71 -7.96
CA LEU A 34 20.78 -13.95 -8.01
C LEU A 34 20.95 -14.67 -9.36
N ASP A 35 20.96 -13.92 -10.46
CA ASP A 35 21.18 -14.46 -11.80
C ASP A 35 22.56 -15.10 -11.98
N GLN A 36 23.57 -14.57 -11.28
CA GLN A 36 24.91 -15.16 -11.21
C GLN A 36 24.99 -16.40 -10.29
N GLY A 37 23.88 -16.82 -9.68
CA GLY A 37 23.83 -17.97 -8.77
C GLY A 37 24.50 -17.73 -7.42
N LEU A 38 24.76 -16.45 -7.06
CA LEU A 38 25.31 -16.13 -5.75
C LEU A 38 24.22 -16.31 -4.67
N PRO A 39 24.62 -16.66 -3.43
CA PRO A 39 23.65 -16.83 -2.34
C PRO A 39 22.82 -15.56 -2.10
N PRO A 40 21.50 -15.71 -1.82
CA PRO A 40 20.67 -14.57 -1.45
C PRO A 40 21.22 -13.91 -0.18
N LEU A 41 20.96 -12.61 -0.03
CA LEU A 41 21.30 -11.89 1.20
C LEU A 41 20.51 -12.46 2.38
N SER A 42 21.11 -12.39 3.57
CA SER A 42 20.33 -12.60 4.79
C SER A 42 19.23 -11.53 4.92
N ARG A 43 18.26 -11.77 5.81
CA ARG A 43 17.19 -10.78 6.06
C ARG A 43 17.77 -9.50 6.65
N GLU A 44 18.77 -9.62 7.50
CA GLU A 44 19.46 -8.52 8.16
C GLU A 44 20.28 -7.70 7.15
N GLU A 45 21.02 -8.37 6.26
CA GLU A 45 21.77 -7.70 5.20
C GLU A 45 20.86 -6.99 4.20
N TYR A 46 19.75 -7.63 3.83
CA TYR A 46 18.74 -7.00 2.97
C TYR A 46 18.13 -5.77 3.63
N ALA A 47 17.73 -5.87 4.90
CA ALA A 47 17.14 -4.77 5.64
C ALA A 47 18.08 -3.55 5.75
N VAL A 48 19.38 -3.79 5.94
CA VAL A 48 20.38 -2.70 6.00
C VAL A 48 20.61 -2.06 4.64
N ARG A 49 20.69 -2.85 3.56
CA ARG A 49 21.08 -2.34 2.23
C ARG A 49 19.91 -1.83 1.40
N TYR A 50 18.75 -2.43 1.56
CA TYR A 50 17.57 -2.23 0.71
C TYR A 50 16.31 -1.90 1.52
N GLY A 51 16.38 -1.82 2.85
CA GLY A 51 15.30 -1.29 3.67
C GLY A 51 15.09 0.21 3.43
N ALA A 52 13.98 0.76 3.92
CA ALA A 52 13.66 2.16 3.73
C ALA A 52 14.60 3.05 4.53
N ASP A 53 14.86 4.26 4.02
CA ASP A 53 15.53 5.30 4.79
C ASP A 53 14.69 5.63 6.04
N PRO A 54 15.27 5.59 7.26
CA PRO A 54 14.55 5.96 8.48
C PRO A 54 13.93 7.37 8.41
N ALA A 55 14.53 8.31 7.69
CA ALA A 55 13.99 9.65 7.49
C ALA A 55 12.70 9.64 6.67
N ASP A 56 12.63 8.82 5.61
CA ASP A 56 11.42 8.68 4.79
C ASP A 56 10.30 7.99 5.56
N VAL A 57 10.62 6.98 6.37
CA VAL A 57 9.65 6.35 7.29
C VAL A 57 9.09 7.39 8.25
N ALA A 58 9.94 8.19 8.89
CA ALA A 58 9.52 9.23 9.82
C ALA A 58 8.65 10.30 9.14
N ARG A 59 8.96 10.67 7.88
CA ARG A 59 8.18 11.62 7.08
C ARG A 59 6.77 11.09 6.80
N VAL A 60 6.64 9.82 6.37
CA VAL A 60 5.33 9.19 6.15
C VAL A 60 4.53 9.09 7.45
N GLU A 61 5.17 8.74 8.57
CA GLU A 61 4.48 8.66 9.87
C GLU A 61 4.02 10.03 10.37
N ALA A 62 4.85 11.07 10.24
CA ALA A 62 4.50 12.43 10.63
C ALA A 62 3.33 12.95 9.77
N PHE A 63 3.41 12.74 8.46
CA PHE A 63 2.35 13.07 7.52
C PHE A 63 1.03 12.40 7.88
N ALA A 64 1.06 11.08 8.16
CA ALA A 64 -0.11 10.32 8.57
C ALA A 64 -0.78 10.91 9.82
N ARG A 65 0.01 11.16 10.88
CA ARG A 65 -0.49 11.73 12.14
C ARG A 65 -1.08 13.12 11.94
N ALA A 66 -0.46 13.97 11.12
CA ALA A 66 -0.95 15.30 10.80
C ALA A 66 -2.31 15.29 10.08
N HIS A 67 -2.57 14.24 9.30
CA HIS A 67 -3.82 14.04 8.56
C HIS A 67 -4.82 13.13 9.29
N GLY A 68 -4.66 12.94 10.61
CA GLY A 68 -5.59 12.16 11.43
C GLY A 68 -5.54 10.65 11.20
N LEU A 69 -4.56 10.13 10.44
CA LEU A 69 -4.34 8.72 10.26
C LEU A 69 -3.51 8.14 11.41
N GLN A 70 -3.85 6.91 11.80
CA GLN A 70 -3.10 6.14 12.78
C GLN A 70 -2.02 5.30 12.09
N VAL A 71 -0.78 5.37 12.57
CA VAL A 71 0.27 4.41 12.22
C VAL A 71 0.03 3.10 12.98
N ILE A 72 -0.21 2.02 12.25
CA ILE A 72 -0.44 0.67 12.81
C ILE A 72 0.90 -0.05 12.99
N GLU A 73 1.75 0.02 11.96
CA GLU A 73 3.00 -0.72 11.88
C GLU A 73 3.94 -0.01 10.90
N SER A 74 5.21 0.08 11.25
CA SER A 74 6.28 0.54 10.36
C SER A 74 7.32 -0.56 10.23
N SER A 75 7.65 -0.92 8.99
CA SER A 75 8.64 -1.95 8.70
C SER A 75 9.67 -1.42 7.70
N PRO A 76 10.81 -0.87 8.18
CA PRO A 76 11.87 -0.40 7.30
C PRO A 76 12.38 -1.50 6.36
N ALA A 77 12.56 -2.73 6.88
CA ALA A 77 13.01 -3.87 6.09
C ALA A 77 12.06 -4.22 4.92
N ARG A 78 10.75 -4.00 5.09
CA ARG A 78 9.73 -4.23 4.04
C ARG A 78 9.44 -2.96 3.23
N ARG A 79 10.02 -1.82 3.62
CA ARG A 79 9.71 -0.48 3.10
C ARG A 79 8.23 -0.15 3.19
N THR A 80 7.54 -0.62 4.22
CA THR A 80 6.09 -0.43 4.34
C THR A 80 5.72 0.27 5.63
N VAL A 81 4.83 1.25 5.53
CA VAL A 81 4.11 1.83 6.67
C VAL A 81 2.63 1.51 6.52
N ARG A 82 2.04 0.82 7.50
CA ARG A 82 0.61 0.50 7.54
C ARG A 82 -0.12 1.57 8.33
N LEU A 83 -1.18 2.10 7.73
CA LEU A 83 -1.98 3.19 8.27
C LEU A 83 -3.44 2.76 8.40
N ALA A 84 -4.16 3.36 9.35
CA ALA A 84 -5.61 3.29 9.45
C ALA A 84 -6.23 4.68 9.53
N GLY A 85 -7.42 4.83 8.97
CA GLY A 85 -8.23 6.04 9.05
C GLY A 85 -9.66 5.78 8.62
N THR A 86 -10.47 6.84 8.54
CA THR A 86 -11.80 6.75 7.96
C THR A 86 -11.69 6.70 6.43
N ALA A 87 -12.65 6.05 5.76
CA ALA A 87 -12.69 6.01 4.30
C ALA A 87 -12.80 7.42 3.69
N GLY A 88 -13.49 8.34 4.38
CA GLY A 88 -13.61 9.74 3.98
C GLY A 88 -12.27 10.47 4.00
N ASP A 89 -11.54 10.39 5.13
CA ASP A 89 -10.23 11.05 5.28
C ASP A 89 -9.22 10.51 4.27
N VAL A 90 -9.18 9.18 4.12
CA VAL A 90 -8.27 8.52 3.17
C VAL A 90 -8.62 8.88 1.73
N ALA A 91 -9.91 8.90 1.37
CA ALA A 91 -10.34 9.29 0.02
C ALA A 91 -9.97 10.75 -0.30
N ALA A 92 -10.18 11.66 0.64
CA ALA A 92 -9.79 13.07 0.52
C ALA A 92 -8.27 13.23 0.37
N LEU A 93 -7.50 12.53 1.21
CA LEU A 93 -6.03 12.57 1.20
C LEU A 93 -5.42 12.16 -0.14
N PHE A 94 -6.01 11.14 -0.78
CA PHE A 94 -5.55 10.62 -2.06
C PHE A 94 -6.33 11.16 -3.27
N GLY A 95 -7.17 12.20 -3.07
CA GLY A 95 -7.89 12.87 -4.15
C GLY A 95 -8.83 11.97 -4.94
N THR A 96 -9.45 10.97 -4.31
CA THR A 96 -10.34 10.00 -4.97
C THR A 96 -11.70 9.91 -4.27
N GLN A 97 -12.63 9.16 -4.87
CA GLN A 97 -13.79 8.60 -4.18
C GLN A 97 -13.62 7.09 -4.01
N LEU A 98 -14.07 6.56 -2.88
CA LEU A 98 -14.12 5.12 -2.64
C LEU A 98 -15.56 4.63 -2.81
N VAL A 99 -15.72 3.59 -3.63
CA VAL A 99 -17.02 3.00 -3.95
C VAL A 99 -17.01 1.52 -3.61
N GLU A 100 -18.12 1.04 -3.08
CA GLU A 100 -18.40 -0.37 -2.96
C GLU A 100 -18.88 -0.94 -4.30
N TYR A 101 -18.31 -2.08 -4.69
CA TYR A 101 -18.67 -2.83 -5.87
C TYR A 101 -19.11 -4.24 -5.50
N ARG A 102 -19.93 -4.84 -6.36
CA ARG A 102 -20.26 -6.27 -6.33
C ARG A 102 -19.83 -6.93 -7.64
N SER A 103 -19.13 -8.06 -7.56
CA SER A 103 -18.93 -8.92 -8.73
C SER A 103 -20.18 -9.74 -9.07
N ASP A 104 -20.23 -10.24 -10.30
CA ASP A 104 -21.15 -11.29 -10.74
C ASP A 104 -21.18 -12.51 -9.81
N GLU A 105 -20.03 -12.90 -9.27
CA GLU A 105 -19.87 -13.97 -8.26
C GLU A 105 -20.32 -13.59 -6.85
N GLY A 106 -20.85 -12.38 -6.64
CA GLY A 106 -21.37 -11.90 -5.36
C GLY A 106 -20.31 -11.35 -4.40
N THR A 107 -19.04 -11.31 -4.79
CA THR A 107 -17.97 -10.74 -3.97
C THR A 107 -18.16 -9.23 -3.85
N ARG A 108 -18.16 -8.72 -2.62
CA ARG A 108 -18.12 -7.28 -2.34
C ARG A 108 -16.69 -6.82 -2.13
N PHE A 109 -16.35 -5.66 -2.68
CA PHE A 109 -15.05 -5.03 -2.47
C PHE A 109 -15.20 -3.50 -2.59
N ARG A 110 -14.20 -2.79 -2.09
CA ARG A 110 -14.06 -1.34 -2.25
C ARG A 110 -12.98 -1.05 -3.28
N ALA A 111 -13.15 -0.01 -4.08
CA ALA A 111 -12.10 0.49 -4.95
C ALA A 111 -12.24 2.00 -5.22
N PRO A 112 -11.14 2.69 -5.57
CA PRO A 112 -11.17 4.04 -6.14
C PRO A 112 -12.01 4.10 -7.43
N THR A 113 -12.73 5.20 -7.66
CA THR A 113 -13.46 5.43 -8.92
C THR A 113 -12.57 5.94 -10.05
N GLY A 114 -11.32 6.32 -9.75
CA GLY A 114 -10.38 6.90 -10.69
C GLY A 114 -8.93 6.79 -10.20
N PRO A 115 -7.99 7.52 -10.83
CA PRO A 115 -6.61 7.59 -10.35
C PRO A 115 -6.56 8.20 -8.96
N ILE A 116 -5.55 7.79 -8.18
CA ILE A 116 -5.22 8.45 -6.92
C ILE A 116 -4.13 9.48 -7.14
N HIS A 117 -4.10 10.49 -6.30
CA HIS A 117 -3.02 11.47 -6.23
C HIS A 117 -2.20 11.22 -4.96
N ILE A 118 -0.87 11.16 -5.10
CA ILE A 118 0.03 11.15 -3.95
C ILE A 118 0.30 12.60 -3.57
N PRO A 119 0.07 13.01 -2.31
CA PRO A 119 0.41 14.36 -1.85
C PRO A 119 1.86 14.72 -2.19
N ASP A 120 2.10 15.95 -2.66
CA ASP A 120 3.43 16.43 -3.08
C ASP A 120 4.50 16.21 -2.00
N GLU A 121 4.12 16.35 -0.72
CA GLU A 121 4.97 16.09 0.44
C GLU A 121 5.42 14.63 0.56
N LEU A 122 4.90 13.70 -0.23
CA LEU A 122 5.24 12.28 -0.22
C LEU A 122 5.61 11.74 -1.60
N GLU A 123 5.53 12.52 -2.67
CA GLU A 123 5.71 12.06 -4.05
C GLU A 123 7.12 11.48 -4.30
N ASP A 124 8.13 12.05 -3.67
CA ASP A 124 9.52 11.62 -3.77
C ASP A 124 9.79 10.32 -2.99
N VAL A 125 9.04 10.02 -1.92
CA VAL A 125 9.28 8.87 -1.03
C VAL A 125 8.34 7.69 -1.28
N VAL A 126 7.12 7.92 -1.76
CA VAL A 126 6.12 6.86 -1.94
C VAL A 126 6.27 6.20 -3.32
N GLN A 127 6.33 4.87 -3.31
CA GLN A 127 6.32 4.05 -4.52
C GLN A 127 4.90 3.60 -4.88
N ALA A 128 4.10 3.18 -3.88
CA ALA A 128 2.75 2.67 -4.10
C ALA A 128 1.89 2.74 -2.84
N VAL A 129 0.57 2.76 -3.03
CA VAL A 129 -0.42 2.67 -1.96
C VAL A 129 -1.34 1.48 -2.24
N PHE A 130 -1.50 0.60 -1.25
CA PHE A 130 -2.33 -0.59 -1.31
C PHE A 130 -3.46 -0.54 -0.28
N GLY A 131 -4.55 -1.29 -0.51
CA GLY A 131 -5.67 -1.41 0.43
C GLY A 131 -6.83 -0.43 0.18
N LEU A 132 -6.65 0.56 -0.70
CA LEU A 132 -7.76 1.35 -1.24
C LEU A 132 -8.69 0.48 -2.08
N ASP A 133 -8.09 -0.42 -2.86
CA ASP A 133 -8.75 -1.46 -3.61
C ASP A 133 -8.65 -2.80 -2.85
N THR A 134 -9.79 -3.39 -2.51
CA THR A 134 -9.88 -4.66 -1.79
C THR A 134 -10.40 -5.80 -2.66
N ARG A 135 -10.36 -5.65 -3.99
CA ARG A 135 -10.67 -6.74 -4.92
C ARG A 135 -9.78 -7.94 -4.63
N PRO A 136 -10.34 -9.16 -4.49
CA PRO A 136 -9.52 -10.35 -4.37
C PRO A 136 -8.64 -10.53 -5.61
N VAL A 137 -7.32 -10.48 -5.41
CA VAL A 137 -6.32 -10.63 -6.49
C VAL A 137 -5.90 -12.09 -6.71
N ALA A 138 -6.30 -12.99 -5.82
CA ALA A 138 -6.03 -14.42 -5.90
C ALA A 138 -7.24 -15.23 -5.44
N ARG A 139 -7.36 -16.45 -5.96
CA ARG A 139 -8.35 -17.44 -5.49
C ARG A 139 -7.62 -18.60 -4.83
N ARG A 140 -8.16 -19.09 -3.71
CA ARG A 140 -7.66 -20.32 -3.12
C ARG A 140 -7.88 -21.46 -4.12
N ARG A 141 -6.83 -22.20 -4.44
CA ARG A 141 -6.97 -23.48 -5.13
C ARG A 141 -7.59 -24.46 -4.12
N ALA A 142 -8.78 -24.99 -4.43
CA ALA A 142 -9.32 -26.10 -3.67
C ALA A 142 -8.34 -27.28 -3.80
N LEU A 143 -7.79 -27.74 -2.69
CA LEU A 143 -7.11 -29.02 -2.63
C LEU A 143 -8.21 -30.06 -2.49
N GLY A 144 -8.39 -30.89 -3.52
CA GLY A 144 -9.28 -32.05 -3.49
C GLY A 144 -8.65 -33.21 -2.74
#